data_AF-A0A433C586-F1
#
_entry.id   AF-A0A433C586-F1
#
_cell.length_a   1.000
_cell.length_b   1.000
_cell.length_c   1.000
_cell.angle_alpha   90.00
_cell.angle_beta   90.00
_cell.angle_gamma   90.00
#
_symmetry.space_group_name_H-M   'P 1'
#
loop_
_entity.id
_entity.type
_entity.pdbx_description
1 polymer ?
#
loop_
_entity_poly.entity_id
_entity_poly.type
_entity_poly.pdbx_seq_one_letter_code
_entity_poly.pdbx_strand_id
1 'polypeptide(L)'
;AVVRQAGQTMQEIVASAENVKSLLDEVANGAREQSLGVSQIGAAVQELDRNTQANAALVEETAAAAGSQRRATVNMAAAVDEFRLPGAHTPIIVDGVDIDAVIEAHRRWKVTLRQAIEDRSQVDAATLSRDDCCALGKWIYGDGQRLSARPTFESLVTKHAQFHRVAGQVGELINQRQMRQAEDALAPGTPFSNATSEVAKELSTAKRLGF
;
A
#
# COMPACT_ATOMS: atom_id res chain seq x y z
N ALA A 1 -61.10 -78.41 3.91
CA ALA A 1 -60.30 -77.50 4.78
C ALA A 1 -59.25 -76.73 3.96
N VAL A 2 -58.36 -77.41 3.24
CA VAL A 2 -57.23 -76.81 2.49
C VAL A 2 -57.62 -75.71 1.49
N VAL A 3 -58.67 -75.91 0.69
CA VAL A 3 -59.13 -74.89 -0.30
C VAL A 3 -59.59 -73.60 0.38
N ARG A 4 -60.21 -73.69 1.56
CA ARG A 4 -60.69 -72.52 2.31
C ARG A 4 -59.52 -71.74 2.90
N GLN A 5 -58.53 -72.45 3.43
CA GLN A 5 -57.26 -71.87 3.92
C GLN A 5 -56.50 -71.18 2.78
N ALA A 6 -56.36 -71.84 1.62
CA ALA A 6 -55.69 -71.27 0.45
C ALA A 6 -56.40 -70.02 -0.07
N GLY A 7 -57.74 -69.99 -0.06
CA GLY A 7 -58.52 -68.80 -0.40
C GLY A 7 -58.28 -67.63 0.56
N GLN A 8 -58.13 -67.92 1.85
CA GLN A 8 -57.87 -66.91 2.89
C GLN A 8 -56.45 -66.31 2.75
N THR A 9 -55.43 -67.14 2.52
CA THR A 9 -54.05 -66.66 2.25
C THR A 9 -53.97 -65.82 0.97
N MET A 10 -54.71 -66.17 -0.08
CA MET A 10 -54.74 -65.34 -1.30
C MET A 10 -55.38 -63.96 -1.04
N GLN A 11 -56.41 -63.87 -0.18
CA GLN A 11 -57.00 -62.59 0.22
C GLN A 11 -56.00 -61.73 1.01
N GLU A 12 -55.21 -62.34 1.90
CA GLU A 12 -54.14 -61.64 2.63
C GLU A 12 -53.04 -61.11 1.69
N ILE A 13 -52.65 -61.89 0.66
CA ILE A 13 -51.68 -61.46 -0.35
C ILE A 13 -52.21 -60.27 -1.15
N VAL A 14 -53.48 -60.32 -1.60
CA VAL A 14 -54.10 -59.21 -2.33
C VAL A 14 -54.15 -57.95 -1.47
N ALA A 15 -54.58 -58.06 -0.21
CA ALA A 15 -54.59 -56.93 0.73
C ALA A 15 -53.18 -56.37 0.98
N SER A 16 -52.16 -57.23 1.08
CA SER A 16 -50.77 -56.80 1.22
C SER A 16 -50.25 -56.09 -0.03
N ALA A 17 -50.60 -56.58 -1.22
CA ALA A 17 -50.24 -55.95 -2.49
C ALA A 17 -50.90 -54.57 -2.66
N GLU A 18 -52.15 -54.41 -2.22
CA GLU A 18 -52.84 -53.11 -2.18
C GLU A 18 -52.13 -52.11 -1.23
N ASN A 19 -51.69 -52.56 -0.06
CA ASN A 19 -50.90 -51.74 0.86
C ASN A 19 -49.56 -51.31 0.27
N VAL A 20 -48.84 -52.23 -0.38
CA VAL A 20 -47.57 -51.91 -1.06
C VAL A 20 -47.79 -50.90 -2.18
N LYS A 21 -48.88 -51.03 -2.95
CA LYS A 21 -49.25 -50.05 -3.97
C LYS A 21 -49.46 -48.66 -3.36
N SER A 22 -50.20 -48.55 -2.26
CA SER A 22 -50.42 -47.27 -1.56
C SER A 22 -49.11 -46.62 -1.12
N LEU A 23 -48.18 -47.39 -0.54
CA LEU A 23 -46.87 -46.88 -0.14
C LEU A 23 -46.03 -46.42 -1.34
N LEU A 24 -46.10 -47.14 -2.47
CA LEU A 24 -45.41 -46.73 -3.70
C LEU A 24 -46.01 -45.45 -4.29
N ASP A 25 -47.32 -45.25 -4.21
CA ASP A 25 -47.97 -44.01 -4.63
C ASP A 25 -47.53 -42.82 -3.76
N GLU A 26 -47.41 -43.01 -2.44
CA GLU A 26 -46.85 -42.01 -1.52
C GLU A 26 -45.38 -41.70 -1.81
N VAL A 27 -44.54 -42.73 -2.05
CA VAL A 27 -43.13 -42.55 -2.44
C VAL A 27 -43.01 -41.80 -3.76
N ALA A 28 -43.85 -42.13 -4.75
CA ALA A 28 -43.83 -41.45 -6.04
C ALA A 28 -44.24 -39.97 -5.93
N ASN A 29 -45.20 -39.67 -5.06
CA ASN A 29 -45.59 -38.29 -4.77
C ASN A 29 -44.47 -37.54 -4.02
N GLY A 30 -43.90 -38.13 -2.98
CA GLY A 30 -42.78 -37.54 -2.24
C GLY A 30 -41.53 -37.31 -3.11
N ALA A 31 -41.24 -38.24 -4.03
CA ALA A 31 -40.15 -38.09 -5.00
C ALA A 31 -40.39 -36.91 -5.97
N ARG A 32 -41.63 -36.68 -6.39
CA ARG A 32 -41.99 -35.50 -7.20
C ARG A 32 -41.78 -34.19 -6.43
N GLU A 33 -42.21 -34.12 -5.17
CA GLU A 33 -41.99 -32.95 -4.32
C GLU A 33 -40.50 -32.69 -4.07
N GLN A 34 -39.72 -33.74 -3.78
CA GLN A 34 -38.26 -33.60 -3.65
C GLN A 34 -37.60 -33.10 -4.93
N SER A 35 -38.03 -33.61 -6.10
CA SER A 35 -37.49 -33.13 -7.38
C SER A 35 -37.77 -31.64 -7.60
N LEU A 36 -38.97 -31.17 -7.25
CA LEU A 36 -39.30 -29.74 -7.26
C LEU A 36 -38.44 -28.95 -6.27
N GLY A 37 -38.27 -29.46 -5.05
CA GLY A 37 -37.42 -28.85 -4.02
C GLY A 37 -35.95 -28.75 -4.45
N VAL A 38 -35.39 -29.79 -5.06
CA VAL A 38 -34.02 -29.80 -5.60
C VAL A 38 -33.86 -28.78 -6.71
N SER A 39 -34.86 -28.62 -7.58
CA SER A 39 -34.83 -27.59 -8.63
C SER A 39 -34.81 -26.18 -8.06
N GLN A 40 -35.63 -25.91 -7.02
CA GLN A 40 -35.62 -24.62 -6.32
C GLN A 40 -34.29 -24.35 -5.60
N ILE A 41 -33.73 -25.36 -4.92
CA ILE A 41 -32.41 -25.26 -4.30
C ILE A 41 -31.34 -24.95 -5.37
N GLY A 42 -31.40 -25.61 -6.52
CA GLY A 42 -30.49 -25.34 -7.63
C GLY A 42 -30.54 -23.90 -8.13
N ALA A 43 -31.75 -23.33 -8.26
CA ALA A 43 -31.93 -21.93 -8.63
C ALA A 43 -31.37 -20.97 -7.57
N ALA A 44 -31.64 -21.23 -6.28
CA ALA A 44 -31.11 -20.44 -5.18
C ALA A 44 -29.57 -20.50 -5.10
N VAL A 45 -28.96 -21.66 -5.33
CA VAL A 45 -27.50 -21.81 -5.38
C VAL A 45 -26.89 -21.02 -6.53
N GLN A 46 -27.51 -21.02 -7.71
CA GLN A 46 -27.05 -20.19 -8.83
C GLN A 46 -27.15 -18.69 -8.52
N GLU A 47 -28.17 -18.27 -7.80
CA GLU A 47 -28.30 -16.87 -7.36
C GLU A 47 -27.25 -16.50 -6.32
N LEU A 48 -27.02 -17.37 -5.34
CA LEU A 48 -25.94 -17.20 -4.36
C LEU A 48 -24.58 -17.11 -5.04
N ASP A 49 -24.28 -17.97 -6.01
CA ASP A 49 -23.02 -17.94 -6.77
C ASP A 49 -22.84 -16.62 -7.52
N ARG A 50 -23.88 -16.12 -8.21
CA ARG A 50 -23.87 -14.79 -8.84
C ARG A 50 -23.58 -13.67 -7.85
N ASN A 51 -24.23 -13.68 -6.68
CA ASN A 51 -24.01 -12.68 -5.64
C ASN A 51 -22.61 -12.79 -5.02
N THR A 52 -22.10 -13.99 -4.82
CA THR A 52 -20.73 -14.23 -4.34
C THR A 52 -19.70 -13.68 -5.32
N GLN A 53 -19.87 -13.91 -6.62
CA GLN A 53 -19.00 -13.36 -7.66
C GLN A 53 -19.09 -11.82 -7.72
N ALA A 54 -20.29 -11.25 -7.64
CA ALA A 54 -20.47 -9.80 -7.59
C ALA A 54 -19.79 -9.18 -6.36
N ASN A 55 -19.91 -9.81 -5.20
CA ASN A 55 -19.22 -9.37 -3.98
C ASN A 55 -17.70 -9.43 -4.13
N ALA A 56 -17.16 -10.47 -4.78
CA ALA A 56 -15.73 -10.56 -5.05
C ALA A 56 -15.24 -9.41 -5.95
N ALA A 57 -15.98 -9.12 -7.03
CA ALA A 57 -15.67 -7.99 -7.92
C ALA A 57 -15.73 -6.63 -7.18
N LEU A 58 -16.74 -6.43 -6.34
CA LEU A 58 -16.87 -5.23 -5.50
C LEU A 58 -15.70 -5.07 -4.52
N VAL A 59 -15.22 -6.17 -3.94
CA VAL A 59 -14.04 -6.15 -3.06
C VAL A 59 -12.78 -5.75 -3.84
N GLU A 60 -12.58 -6.28 -5.04
CA GLU A 60 -11.45 -5.90 -5.91
C GLU A 60 -11.51 -4.41 -6.30
N GLU A 61 -12.68 -3.92 -6.71
CA GLU A 61 -12.88 -2.50 -7.04
C GLU A 61 -12.60 -1.60 -5.82
N THR A 62 -13.11 -1.98 -4.64
CA THR A 62 -12.91 -1.23 -3.40
C THR A 62 -11.42 -1.21 -3.01
N ALA A 63 -10.71 -2.32 -3.17
CA ALA A 63 -9.27 -2.38 -2.91
C ALA A 63 -8.48 -1.46 -3.87
N ALA A 64 -8.84 -1.43 -5.15
CA ALA A 64 -8.24 -0.54 -6.13
C ALA A 64 -8.50 0.94 -5.80
N ALA A 65 -9.74 1.29 -5.43
CA ALA A 65 -10.12 2.63 -5.01
C ALA A 65 -9.37 3.08 -3.75
N ALA A 66 -9.27 2.22 -2.74
CA ALA A 66 -8.51 2.49 -1.52
C ALA A 66 -7.01 2.71 -1.81
N GLY A 67 -6.44 1.94 -2.75
CA GLY A 67 -5.07 2.14 -3.24
C GLY A 67 -4.88 3.51 -3.91
N SER A 68 -5.85 3.95 -4.71
CA SER A 68 -5.84 5.28 -5.33
C SER A 68 -5.94 6.41 -4.30
N GLN A 69 -6.86 6.28 -3.33
CA GLN A 69 -7.02 7.25 -2.26
C GLN A 69 -5.76 7.36 -1.39
N ARG A 70 -5.10 6.24 -1.09
CA ARG A 70 -3.81 6.26 -0.37
C ARG A 70 -2.76 7.07 -1.14
N ARG A 71 -2.64 6.88 -2.46
CA ARG A 71 -1.71 7.67 -3.28
C ARG A 71 -2.05 9.16 -3.26
N ALA A 72 -3.33 9.51 -3.39
CA ALA A 72 -3.78 10.90 -3.32
C ALA A 72 -3.42 11.56 -1.97
N THR A 73 -3.65 10.86 -0.86
CA THR A 73 -3.28 11.35 0.48
C THR A 73 -1.77 11.54 0.64
N VAL A 74 -0.95 10.61 0.14
CA VAL A 74 0.53 10.75 0.14
C VAL A 74 0.96 11.97 -0.66
N ASN A 75 0.39 12.17 -1.85
CA ASN A 75 0.70 13.33 -2.68
C ASN A 75 0.28 14.64 -2.02
N MET A 76 -0.88 14.66 -1.36
CA MET A 76 -1.36 15.85 -0.66
C MET A 76 -0.50 16.18 0.57
N ALA A 77 -0.05 15.17 1.32
CA ALA A 77 0.91 15.35 2.40
C ALA A 77 2.24 15.92 1.89
N ALA A 78 2.75 15.41 0.76
CA ALA A 78 3.95 15.95 0.12
C ALA A 78 3.78 17.40 -0.34
N ALA A 79 2.61 17.76 -0.88
CA ALA A 79 2.31 19.14 -1.29
C ALA A 79 2.24 20.09 -0.09
N VAL A 80 1.57 19.71 1.00
CA VAL A 80 1.54 20.50 2.25
C VAL A 80 2.95 20.65 2.83
N ASP A 81 3.78 19.64 2.72
CA ASP A 81 5.18 19.67 3.18
C ASP A 81 6.04 20.67 2.38
N GLU A 82 5.72 20.92 1.10
CA GLU A 82 6.37 21.94 0.28
C GLU A 82 6.01 23.38 0.70
N PHE A 83 4.84 23.59 1.32
CA PHE A 83 4.39 24.91 1.78
C PHE A 83 4.82 25.26 3.22
N ARG A 84 5.57 24.40 3.92
CA ARG A 84 6.09 24.75 5.24
C ARG A 84 7.10 25.91 5.12
N LEU A 85 6.72 27.04 5.71
CA LEU A 85 7.57 28.24 5.74
C LEU A 85 8.78 28.03 6.67
N PRO A 86 9.98 28.48 6.28
CA PRO A 86 11.14 28.50 7.15
C PRO A 86 10.87 29.44 8.33
N GLY A 87 10.74 28.91 9.55
CA GLY A 87 10.70 29.71 10.78
C GLY A 87 9.69 29.28 11.86
N ALA A 88 8.73 28.41 11.56
CA ALA A 88 7.76 27.90 12.54
C ALA A 88 8.24 26.60 13.24
N HIS A 89 9.53 26.47 13.49
CA HIS A 89 10.11 25.29 14.13
C HIS A 89 10.60 25.61 15.54
N THR A 90 9.98 24.97 16.54
CA THR A 90 10.51 24.94 17.91
C THR A 90 11.46 23.75 18.00
N PRO A 91 12.78 23.96 18.23
CA PRO A 91 13.77 22.88 18.24
C PRO A 91 13.37 21.76 19.22
N ILE A 92 13.14 20.55 18.69
CA ILE A 92 13.11 19.34 19.51
C ILE A 92 14.42 18.61 19.24
N ILE A 93 15.34 18.72 20.19
CA ILE A 93 16.63 18.05 20.12
C ILE A 93 16.47 16.65 20.69
N VAL A 94 16.69 15.63 19.86
CA VAL A 94 16.79 14.22 20.28
C VAL A 94 18.25 13.80 20.10
N ASP A 95 18.90 13.35 21.17
CA ASP A 95 20.30 12.88 21.17
C ASP A 95 21.33 13.83 20.51
N GLY A 96 21.10 15.14 20.66
CA GLY A 96 21.97 16.20 20.14
C GLY A 96 21.66 16.64 18.70
N VAL A 97 20.63 16.08 18.06
CA VAL A 97 20.21 16.44 16.71
C VAL A 97 18.83 17.08 16.72
N ASP A 98 18.73 18.26 16.12
CA ASP A 98 17.44 18.82 15.72
C ASP A 98 17.05 18.23 14.36
N ILE A 99 16.27 17.15 14.41
CA ILE A 99 15.84 16.39 13.24
C ILE A 99 15.03 17.26 12.27
N ASP A 100 14.20 18.16 12.79
CA ASP A 100 13.38 19.03 11.98
C ASP A 100 14.23 20.14 11.32
N ALA A 101 15.27 20.65 12.00
CA ALA A 101 16.26 21.54 11.38
C ALA A 101 17.05 20.85 10.27
N VAL A 102 17.35 19.56 10.41
CA VAL A 102 17.97 18.76 9.36
C VAL A 102 17.05 18.64 8.14
N ILE A 103 15.78 18.30 8.35
CA ILE A 103 14.80 18.21 7.25
C ILE A 103 14.66 19.56 6.55
N GLU A 104 14.59 20.65 7.30
CA GLU A 104 14.48 22.01 6.75
C GLU A 104 15.73 22.43 5.97
N ALA A 105 16.93 22.07 6.46
CA ALA A 105 18.16 22.28 5.72
C ALA A 105 18.10 21.59 4.35
N HIS A 106 17.60 20.36 4.25
CA HIS A 106 17.47 19.65 2.97
C HIS A 106 16.38 20.24 2.06
N ARG A 107 15.27 20.73 2.62
CA ARG A 107 14.26 21.47 1.83
C ARG A 107 14.83 22.76 1.24
N ARG A 108 15.63 23.49 2.01
CA ARG A 108 16.31 24.71 1.55
C ARG A 108 17.21 24.45 0.34
N TRP A 109 17.82 23.28 0.24
CA TRP A 109 18.64 22.92 -0.93
C TRP A 109 17.82 22.90 -2.22
N LYS A 110 16.59 22.37 -2.20
CA LYS A 110 15.69 22.40 -3.37
C LYS A 110 15.40 23.84 -3.80
N VAL A 111 15.16 24.73 -2.84
CA VAL A 111 14.94 26.16 -3.10
C VAL A 111 16.20 26.80 -3.70
N THR A 112 17.37 26.56 -3.12
CA THR A 112 18.65 27.09 -3.63
C THR A 112 18.94 26.62 -5.05
N LEU A 113 18.68 25.34 -5.37
CA LEU A 113 18.90 24.80 -6.72
C LEU A 113 17.92 25.41 -7.74
N ARG A 114 16.64 25.55 -7.39
CA ARG A 114 15.66 26.25 -8.24
C ARG A 114 16.05 27.71 -8.48
N GLN A 115 16.47 28.40 -7.43
CA GLN A 115 16.94 29.78 -7.56
C GLN A 115 18.18 29.87 -8.46
N ALA A 116 19.12 28.92 -8.37
CA ALA A 116 20.27 28.88 -9.27
C ALA A 116 19.89 28.63 -10.73
N ILE A 117 18.85 27.83 -10.99
CA ILE A 117 18.28 27.63 -12.34
C ILE A 117 17.68 28.94 -12.87
N GLU A 118 16.88 29.63 -12.05
CA GLU A 118 16.24 30.92 -12.40
C GLU A 118 17.29 32.01 -12.67
N ASP A 119 18.23 32.20 -11.74
CA ASP A 119 19.29 33.21 -11.81
C ASP A 119 20.40 32.83 -12.80
N ARG A 120 20.39 31.59 -13.31
CA ARG A 120 21.44 30.99 -14.15
C ARG A 120 22.83 31.10 -13.53
N SER A 121 22.91 30.98 -12.22
CA SER A 121 24.15 31.03 -11.46
C SER A 121 24.82 29.66 -11.43
N GLN A 122 26.14 29.65 -11.24
CA GLN A 122 26.87 28.40 -11.03
C GLN A 122 26.73 27.95 -9.58
N VAL A 123 26.71 26.63 -9.39
CA VAL A 123 26.68 25.99 -8.07
C VAL A 123 27.91 25.11 -7.89
N ASP A 124 28.38 24.98 -6.65
CA ASP A 124 29.49 24.09 -6.33
C ASP A 124 29.02 22.62 -6.28
N ALA A 125 28.89 22.01 -7.47
CA ALA A 125 28.41 20.63 -7.62
C ALA A 125 29.27 19.60 -6.87
N ALA A 126 30.57 19.86 -6.71
CA ALA A 126 31.47 18.98 -5.98
C ALA A 126 31.12 18.96 -4.49
N THR A 127 30.89 20.13 -3.88
CA THR A 127 30.43 20.22 -2.48
C THR A 127 28.99 19.72 -2.33
N LEU A 128 28.12 19.95 -3.31
CA LEU A 128 26.74 19.43 -3.28
C LEU A 128 26.71 17.88 -3.25
N SER A 129 27.65 17.23 -3.94
CA SER A 129 27.77 15.77 -4.02
C SER A 129 28.31 15.11 -2.75
N ARG A 130 28.91 15.90 -1.86
CA ARG A 130 29.50 15.42 -0.61
C ARG A 130 28.47 15.38 0.51
N ASP A 131 28.32 14.21 1.12
CA ASP A 131 27.41 13.97 2.22
C ASP A 131 28.02 14.26 3.60
N ASP A 132 29.28 14.67 3.70
CA ASP A 132 29.95 15.02 4.97
C ASP A 132 29.88 16.51 5.31
N CYS A 133 29.50 17.36 4.34
CA CYS A 133 29.59 18.81 4.47
C CYS A 133 28.36 19.45 5.15
N CYS A 134 27.20 18.79 5.13
CA CYS A 134 25.96 19.31 5.69
C CYS A 134 25.85 19.04 7.21
N ALA A 135 24.86 19.66 7.87
CA ALA A 135 24.66 19.48 9.31
C ALA A 135 24.38 18.02 9.71
N LEU A 136 23.58 17.30 8.90
CA LEU A 136 23.33 15.88 9.10
C LEU A 136 24.58 15.03 8.86
N GLY A 137 25.33 15.32 7.80
CA GLY A 137 26.60 14.67 7.47
C GLY A 137 27.61 14.76 8.61
N LYS A 138 27.84 15.97 9.11
CA LYS A 138 28.74 16.21 10.25
C LYS A 138 28.33 15.41 11.48
N TRP A 139 27.03 15.24 11.71
CA TRP A 139 26.54 14.38 12.78
C TRP A 139 26.73 12.89 12.47
N ILE A 140 26.35 12.42 11.27
CA ILE A 140 26.49 11.03 10.83
C ILE A 140 27.93 10.54 10.99
N TYR A 141 28.91 11.33 10.55
CA TYR A 141 30.32 10.97 10.61
C TYR A 141 31.02 11.33 11.93
N GLY A 142 30.33 12.05 12.82
CA GLY A 142 30.79 12.36 14.16
C GLY A 142 30.00 11.59 15.20
N ASP A 143 29.24 12.32 16.01
CA ASP A 143 28.46 11.83 17.13
C ASP A 143 27.50 10.67 16.80
N GLY A 144 26.92 10.66 15.60
CA GLY A 144 25.99 9.64 15.12
C GLY A 144 26.61 8.25 14.98
N GLN A 145 27.94 8.13 14.89
CA GLN A 145 28.64 6.84 14.81
C GLN A 145 28.35 5.91 16.00
N ARG A 146 27.91 6.46 17.14
CA ARG A 146 27.43 5.66 18.28
C ARG A 146 26.23 4.77 17.96
N LEU A 147 25.50 5.09 16.89
CA LEU A 147 24.32 4.36 16.42
C LEU A 147 24.62 3.47 15.21
N SER A 148 25.89 3.36 14.78
CA SER A 148 26.32 2.61 13.60
C SER A 148 25.87 1.15 13.56
N ALA A 149 25.69 0.52 14.72
CA ALA A 149 25.21 -0.87 14.82
C ALA A 149 23.70 -1.03 14.54
N ARG A 150 22.93 0.07 14.44
CA ARG A 150 21.49 0.01 14.22
C ARG A 150 21.17 -0.02 12.72
N PRO A 151 20.32 -0.94 12.24
CA PRO A 151 19.92 -1.01 10.82
C PRO A 151 19.28 0.28 10.31
N THR A 152 18.56 1.00 11.18
CA THR A 152 17.95 2.30 10.87
C THR A 152 19.00 3.38 10.59
N PHE A 153 20.14 3.34 11.28
CA PHE A 153 21.24 4.27 11.04
C PHE A 153 21.93 3.97 9.70
N GLU A 154 22.23 2.70 9.42
CA GLU A 154 22.81 2.29 8.13
C GLU A 154 21.93 2.70 6.93
N SER A 155 20.61 2.51 7.06
CA SER A 155 19.62 2.98 6.09
C SER A 155 19.71 4.50 5.90
N LEU A 156 19.73 5.28 6.99
CA LEU A 156 19.84 6.73 6.95
C LEU A 156 21.11 7.20 6.22
N VAL A 157 22.28 6.62 6.53
CA VAL A 157 23.55 6.96 5.85
C VAL A 157 23.44 6.69 4.35
N THR A 158 22.89 5.54 3.97
CA THR A 158 22.73 5.16 2.57
C THR A 158 21.81 6.12 1.80
N LYS A 159 20.66 6.45 2.39
CA LYS A 159 19.69 7.39 1.80
C LYS A 159 20.23 8.81 1.71
N HIS A 160 20.97 9.24 2.72
CA HIS A 160 21.63 10.54 2.75
C HIS A 160 22.69 10.69 1.64
N ALA A 161 23.58 9.70 1.51
CA ALA A 161 24.57 9.64 0.43
C ALA A 161 23.92 9.65 -0.96
N GLN A 162 22.77 8.98 -1.11
CA GLN A 162 21.99 9.01 -2.34
C GLN A 162 21.44 10.41 -2.65
N PHE A 163 20.85 11.10 -1.67
CA PHE A 163 20.37 12.48 -1.85
C PHE A 163 21.47 13.41 -2.37
N HIS A 164 22.65 13.39 -1.73
CA HIS A 164 23.76 14.25 -2.12
C HIS A 164 24.28 13.96 -3.53
N ARG A 165 24.40 12.68 -3.92
CA ARG A 165 24.78 12.32 -5.31
C ARG A 165 23.80 12.88 -6.34
N VAL A 166 22.50 12.78 -6.08
CA VAL A 166 21.48 13.29 -7.01
C VAL A 166 21.46 14.82 -7.03
N ALA A 167 21.63 15.47 -5.87
CA ALA A 167 21.75 16.94 -5.79
C ALA A 167 22.98 17.44 -6.57
N GLY A 168 24.09 16.71 -6.49
CA GLY A 168 25.30 16.93 -7.29
C GLY A 168 25.04 16.88 -8.78
N GLN A 169 24.36 15.83 -9.26
CA GLN A 169 23.97 15.69 -10.67
C GLN A 169 23.11 16.85 -11.16
N VAL A 170 22.14 17.32 -10.36
CA VAL A 170 21.36 18.51 -10.70
C VAL A 170 22.26 19.74 -10.78
N GLY A 171 23.20 19.90 -9.85
CA GLY A 171 24.18 20.98 -9.89
C GLY A 171 25.07 20.96 -11.13
N GLU A 172 25.44 19.77 -11.62
CA GLU A 172 26.17 19.62 -12.89
C GLU A 172 25.33 20.08 -14.09
N LEU A 173 24.04 19.73 -14.14
CA LEU A 173 23.13 20.19 -15.20
C LEU A 173 23.02 21.73 -15.21
N ILE A 174 22.93 22.35 -14.03
CA ILE A 174 22.93 23.82 -13.87
C ILE A 174 24.22 24.42 -14.44
N ASN A 175 25.37 23.88 -14.04
CA ASN A 175 26.68 24.36 -14.50
C ASN A 175 26.90 24.18 -16.00
N GLN A 176 26.30 23.14 -16.60
CA GLN A 176 26.28 22.89 -18.05
C GLN A 176 25.27 23.77 -18.81
N ARG A 177 24.56 24.67 -18.11
CA ARG A 177 23.50 25.55 -18.64
C ARG A 177 22.29 24.79 -19.19
N GLN A 178 22.08 23.54 -18.78
CA GLN A 178 20.94 22.72 -19.19
C GLN A 178 19.73 22.97 -18.28
N MET A 179 19.26 24.23 -18.22
CA MET A 179 18.26 24.68 -17.24
C MET A 179 16.95 23.91 -17.31
N ARG A 180 16.47 23.57 -18.50
CA ARG A 180 15.25 22.74 -18.64
C ARG A 180 15.42 21.36 -18.03
N GLN A 181 16.56 20.70 -18.27
CA GLN A 181 16.83 19.37 -17.72
C GLN A 181 17.06 19.42 -16.21
N ALA A 182 17.68 20.50 -15.71
CA ALA A 182 17.84 20.72 -14.27
C ALA A 182 16.48 20.93 -13.59
N GLU A 183 15.58 21.72 -14.18
CA GLU A 183 14.22 21.94 -13.67
C GLU A 183 13.41 20.63 -13.70
N ASP A 184 13.45 19.90 -14.81
CA ASP A 184 12.79 18.60 -14.96
C ASP A 184 13.32 17.60 -13.93
N ALA A 185 14.62 17.63 -13.60
CA ALA A 185 15.21 16.76 -12.59
C ALA A 185 14.74 17.08 -11.15
N LEU A 186 14.26 18.29 -10.88
CA LEU A 186 13.69 18.71 -9.59
C LEU A 186 12.17 18.50 -9.48
N ALA A 187 11.52 18.02 -10.56
CA ALA A 187 10.08 17.79 -10.59
C ALA A 187 9.64 16.67 -9.62
N PRO A 188 8.35 16.63 -9.21
CA PRO A 188 7.82 15.53 -8.41
C PRO A 188 7.99 14.17 -9.11
N GLY A 189 8.34 13.14 -8.35
CA GLY A 189 8.50 11.76 -8.85
C GLY A 189 9.86 11.45 -9.49
N THR A 190 10.78 12.41 -9.56
CA THR A 190 12.16 12.20 -10.02
C THR A 190 13.04 11.58 -8.94
N PRO A 191 14.24 11.08 -9.30
CA PRO A 191 15.22 10.63 -8.31
C PRO A 191 15.52 11.65 -7.20
N PHE A 192 15.54 12.95 -7.51
CA PHE A 192 15.80 14.01 -6.51
C PHE A 192 14.64 14.13 -5.52
N SER A 193 13.41 14.21 -6.04
CA SER A 193 12.21 14.28 -5.20
C SER A 193 12.08 13.04 -4.32
N ASN A 194 12.34 11.86 -4.87
CA ASN A 194 12.26 10.60 -4.12
C ASN A 194 13.33 10.52 -3.03
N ALA A 195 14.60 10.83 -3.34
CA ALA A 195 15.68 10.82 -2.36
C ALA A 195 15.42 11.80 -1.19
N THR A 196 14.88 12.99 -1.49
CA THR A 196 14.49 13.97 -0.47
C THR A 196 13.40 13.42 0.47
N SER A 197 12.34 12.82 -0.10
CA SER A 197 11.25 12.23 0.69
C SER A 197 11.70 11.01 1.51
N GLU A 198 12.61 10.19 1.00
CA GLU A 198 13.16 9.05 1.71
C GLU A 198 13.98 9.47 2.94
N VAL A 199 14.88 10.45 2.81
CA VAL A 199 15.65 10.98 3.95
C VAL A 199 14.71 11.55 5.01
N ALA A 200 13.71 12.35 4.62
CA ALA A 200 12.73 12.91 5.55
C ALA A 200 11.92 11.83 6.28
N LYS A 201 11.57 10.73 5.59
CA LYS A 201 10.83 9.60 6.15
C LYS A 201 11.67 8.82 7.15
N GLU A 202 12.93 8.51 6.84
CA GLU A 202 13.85 7.81 7.76
C GLU A 202 14.06 8.63 9.04
N LEU A 203 14.32 9.92 8.90
CA LEU A 203 14.47 10.86 10.02
C LEU A 203 13.20 10.96 10.88
N SER A 204 12.02 11.04 10.25
CA SER A 204 10.73 11.06 10.95
C SER A 204 10.40 9.73 11.66
N THR A 205 10.93 8.62 11.16
CA THR A 205 10.77 7.30 11.77
C THR A 205 11.69 7.17 12.97
N ALA A 206 12.94 7.62 12.85
CA ALA A 206 13.90 7.67 13.94
C ALA A 206 13.41 8.57 15.10
N LYS A 207 12.83 9.74 14.79
CA LYS A 207 12.19 10.64 15.78
C LYS A 207 11.09 9.95 16.60
N ARG A 208 10.28 9.10 15.96
CA ARG A 208 9.14 8.44 16.61
C ARG A 208 9.54 7.24 17.48
N LEU A 209 10.59 6.53 17.08
CA LEU A 209 11.03 5.31 17.76
C LEU A 209 12.12 5.57 18.80
N GLY A 210 12.70 6.77 18.82
CA GLY A 210 13.95 7.04 19.53
C GLY A 210 15.12 6.47 18.73
N PHE A 211 16.21 7.22 18.63
CA PHE A 211 17.37 6.78 17.86
C PHE A 211 18.08 5.61 18.48
#